data_AF-A0AAE4CR52-F1
#
_entry.id   AF-A0AAE4CR52-F1
#
_cell.length_a   1.000
_cell.length_b   1.000
_cell.length_c   1.000
_cell.angle_alpha   90.00
_cell.angle_beta   90.00
_cell.angle_gamma   90.00
#
_symmetry.space_group_name_H-M   'P 1'
#
loop_
_entity.id
_entity.type
_entity.pdbx_description
1 polymer ?
#
loop_
_entity_poly.entity_id
_entity_poly.type
_entity_poly.pdbx_seq_one_letter_code
_entity_poly.pdbx_strand_id
1 'polypeptide(L)'
;MKSYRSALVALLTLAFTAPGPAAPATAAGPDLAGAAPTGAALAGAAPAGAARAAEARATTAAPATASARAAGLAGVSAHAAALAGTPGRAAALADTAARAAELAAAPARAADIPARAAAPARAAAPAAAAPVGAAAGDPRDDQRRIEREVAKAAAILEGATDRARAAARSLAAASAGLPPAQARAEQARGRVAAAQAAADTAERKAGTARAAQAAATGRFDRAERDVADAREKLGDLAAATFRGGNIGTLNVLIDANPTTFADRLGYVDRVLATQRGALTRVVNARGAARDAQNAATTARRAADAAHADATAKLADARAAQRVAEDAVAVVQRLTDQRRAALGVAQQERAGSLARYRDARAAESRVAAEVRAWENRRRAHRRGGAVNGGGSTRMRTGARLLMPVRGWKSSNFGWRFDPYYRVWQLHTGVDIAAGGGQPIWAADDGEVIRAGWANGYGNFTCVAHGDVAGQGVTTCYGHQSRILVHRGQRVRRGQLIGRVGTTGASTGYHLHFEVRVDGTPKQPLNWLPNCLC
;
A
#
# COMPACT_ATOMS: atom_id res chain seq x y z
N MET A 1 54.84 29.73 38.89
CA MET A 1 56.01 29.21 39.64
C MET A 1 56.90 28.42 38.68
N LYS A 2 58.02 27.85 39.15
CA LYS A 2 59.16 27.31 38.38
C LYS A 2 58.84 26.08 37.47
N SER A 3 59.56 26.00 36.34
CA SER A 3 60.41 24.84 35.91
C SER A 3 59.89 23.63 35.07
N TYR A 4 60.44 23.50 33.84
CA TYR A 4 60.85 22.25 33.09
C TYR A 4 59.69 21.31 32.65
N ARG A 5 59.71 20.39 31.65
CA ARG A 5 60.59 19.80 30.57
C ARG A 5 59.59 19.13 29.55
N SER A 6 59.80 18.65 28.31
CA SER A 6 60.84 18.40 27.27
C SER A 6 60.13 18.49 25.87
N ALA A 7 60.66 18.46 24.63
CA ALA A 7 61.76 17.78 23.90
C ALA A 7 61.55 16.26 23.62
N LEU A 8 61.79 15.65 22.42
CA LEU A 8 62.05 16.09 21.01
C LEU A 8 62.04 14.82 20.05
N VAL A 9 62.14 14.99 18.72
CA VAL A 9 62.45 14.00 17.63
C VAL A 9 61.33 12.99 17.24
N ALA A 10 60.98 12.65 15.99
CA ALA A 10 61.24 13.10 14.58
C ALA A 10 62.10 12.25 13.58
N LEU A 11 61.40 11.42 12.76
CA LEU A 11 61.56 11.19 11.29
C LEU A 11 62.71 10.35 10.63
N LEU A 12 62.44 9.94 9.36
CA LEU A 12 63.28 9.31 8.30
C LEU A 12 63.67 7.79 8.49
N THR A 13 63.96 6.95 7.46
CA THR A 13 64.23 7.15 6.00
C THR A 13 63.82 5.96 5.08
N LEU A 14 63.85 6.22 3.76
CA LEU A 14 63.84 5.40 2.49
C LEU A 14 64.80 4.17 2.43
N ALA A 15 64.93 3.35 1.35
CA ALA A 15 64.09 2.79 0.24
C ALA A 15 64.97 1.98 -0.77
N PHE A 16 64.43 1.03 -1.56
CA PHE A 16 64.92 0.42 -2.86
C PHE A 16 64.18 -0.94 -3.10
N THR A 17 63.99 -1.57 -4.28
CA THR A 17 63.93 -1.21 -5.74
C THR A 17 63.24 -2.35 -6.54
N ALA A 18 62.80 -2.10 -7.78
CA ALA A 18 62.28 -3.09 -8.77
C ALA A 18 63.45 -3.62 -9.68
N PRO A 19 63.28 -4.32 -10.85
CA PRO A 19 62.08 -4.75 -11.61
C PRO A 19 62.16 -6.17 -12.28
N GLY A 20 61.25 -6.50 -13.21
CA GLY A 20 61.54 -7.41 -14.35
C GLY A 20 60.48 -8.49 -14.72
N PRO A 21 60.12 -8.69 -16.02
CA PRO A 21 59.11 -9.69 -16.45
C PRO A 21 59.56 -10.72 -17.51
N ALA A 22 58.84 -11.85 -17.63
CA ALA A 22 58.79 -12.72 -18.84
C ALA A 22 57.58 -13.71 -18.83
N ALA A 23 57.28 -14.29 -20.00
CA ALA A 23 56.35 -15.40 -20.27
C ALA A 23 57.02 -16.33 -21.35
N PRO A 24 56.39 -17.30 -22.06
CA PRO A 24 55.03 -17.86 -21.99
C PRO A 24 54.94 -19.43 -22.13
N ALA A 25 53.70 -19.94 -22.17
CA ALA A 25 53.14 -21.09 -22.92
C ALA A 25 53.95 -22.36 -23.32
N THR A 26 53.30 -23.53 -23.15
CA THR A 26 53.27 -24.66 -24.12
C THR A 26 51.96 -25.46 -23.96
N ALA A 27 51.57 -26.27 -24.95
CA ALA A 27 50.34 -27.08 -24.93
C ALA A 27 50.55 -28.50 -25.50
N ALA A 28 49.78 -29.49 -25.04
CA ALA A 28 49.58 -30.80 -25.68
C ALA A 28 48.36 -31.55 -25.08
N GLY A 29 47.66 -32.33 -25.91
CA GLY A 29 46.87 -33.52 -25.53
C GLY A 29 47.51 -34.75 -26.20
N PRO A 30 46.78 -35.84 -26.55
CA PRO A 30 45.33 -36.11 -26.38
C PRO A 30 45.05 -37.56 -25.83
N ASP A 31 43.86 -38.11 -26.13
CA ASP A 31 43.52 -39.55 -26.23
C ASP A 31 43.47 -40.43 -24.95
N LEU A 32 42.69 -41.55 -24.86
CA LEU A 32 41.79 -42.25 -25.81
C LEU A 32 40.74 -43.14 -25.05
N ALA A 33 39.58 -43.46 -25.68
CA ALA A 33 38.57 -44.50 -25.32
C ALA A 33 37.89 -44.38 -23.91
N GLY A 34 36.72 -44.94 -23.57
CA GLY A 34 35.76 -45.92 -24.14
C GLY A 34 35.17 -46.72 -22.94
N ALA A 35 33.93 -47.23 -22.87
CA ALA A 35 32.79 -47.31 -23.80
C ALA A 35 31.42 -47.30 -23.04
N ALA A 36 30.30 -47.44 -23.76
CA ALA A 36 28.90 -47.48 -23.26
C ALA A 36 28.42 -48.96 -23.05
N PRO A 37 27.11 -49.33 -22.84
CA PRO A 37 25.83 -48.59 -22.75
C PRO A 37 25.16 -48.75 -21.35
N THR A 38 23.86 -48.57 -21.02
CA THR A 38 22.52 -48.40 -21.68
C THR A 38 21.65 -47.40 -20.87
N GLY A 39 20.48 -46.89 -21.30
CA GLY A 39 19.72 -47.00 -22.56
C GLY A 39 18.23 -46.60 -22.36
N ALA A 40 17.51 -46.29 -23.46
CA ALA A 40 16.07 -45.91 -23.53
C ALA A 40 15.67 -44.55 -22.87
N ALA A 41 14.71 -43.75 -23.38
CA ALA A 41 13.84 -43.88 -24.56
C ALA A 41 13.56 -42.52 -25.26
N LEU A 42 13.06 -42.58 -26.50
CA LEU A 42 12.42 -41.49 -27.28
C LEU A 42 10.94 -41.35 -26.87
N ALA A 43 10.11 -40.36 -27.24
CA ALA A 43 10.13 -39.22 -28.17
C ALA A 43 9.24 -38.08 -27.57
N GLY A 44 9.05 -36.87 -28.10
CA GLY A 44 9.55 -36.23 -29.32
C GLY A 44 8.42 -35.83 -30.31
N ALA A 45 7.90 -34.60 -30.21
CA ALA A 45 7.15 -33.90 -31.29
C ALA A 45 6.97 -32.39 -30.99
N ALA A 46 7.19 -31.56 -32.00
CA ALA A 46 6.70 -30.18 -32.13
C ALA A 46 6.03 -30.05 -33.53
N PRO A 47 5.38 -28.92 -33.89
CA PRO A 47 6.14 -27.89 -34.63
C PRO A 47 5.64 -26.42 -34.49
N ALA A 48 6.41 -25.50 -35.08
CA ALA A 48 6.12 -24.16 -35.66
C ALA A 48 4.85 -23.35 -35.26
N GLY A 49 4.86 -22.01 -35.18
CA GLY A 49 5.88 -20.97 -35.48
C GLY A 49 5.35 -19.61 -34.96
N ALA A 50 5.89 -18.42 -35.27
CA ALA A 50 6.94 -18.03 -36.20
C ALA A 50 7.68 -16.77 -35.68
N ALA A 51 8.82 -16.40 -36.30
CA ALA A 51 9.64 -15.28 -35.85
C ALA A 51 9.35 -13.95 -36.58
N ARG A 52 9.53 -12.82 -35.88
CA ARG A 52 9.91 -11.54 -36.49
C ARG A 52 10.73 -10.71 -35.51
N ALA A 53 11.92 -10.28 -35.95
CA ALA A 53 12.73 -9.28 -35.26
C ALA A 53 12.48 -7.89 -35.86
N ALA A 54 12.62 -6.85 -35.04
CA ALA A 54 12.74 -5.45 -35.44
C ALA A 54 13.57 -4.73 -34.36
N GLU A 55 14.37 -3.74 -34.77
CA GLU A 55 15.51 -3.25 -33.98
C GLU A 55 15.50 -1.72 -33.83
N ALA A 56 16.03 -1.24 -32.70
CA ALA A 56 16.35 0.17 -32.42
C ALA A 56 15.14 1.15 -32.35
N ARG A 57 15.20 2.27 -31.61
CA ARG A 57 16.34 3.03 -31.07
C ARG A 57 16.10 3.48 -29.61
N ALA A 58 17.18 3.68 -28.88
CA ALA A 58 17.18 4.46 -27.65
C ALA A 58 17.27 5.96 -27.94
N THR A 59 16.66 6.80 -27.09
CA THR A 59 16.90 8.25 -27.05
C THR A 59 17.19 8.68 -25.62
N THR A 60 18.44 9.05 -25.36
CA THR A 60 18.92 9.58 -24.09
C THR A 60 18.52 11.04 -23.89
N ALA A 61 17.98 11.39 -22.73
CA ALA A 61 17.84 12.78 -22.29
C ALA A 61 18.09 12.87 -20.77
N ALA A 62 19.23 13.46 -20.40
CA ALA A 62 19.58 13.82 -19.02
C ALA A 62 19.25 15.31 -18.77
N PRO A 63 19.07 15.77 -17.51
CA PRO A 63 18.39 17.03 -17.22
C PRO A 63 19.28 18.27 -17.35
N ALA A 64 18.66 19.40 -17.71
CA ALA A 64 19.26 20.73 -17.65
C ALA A 64 19.02 21.40 -16.28
N THR A 65 19.95 22.28 -15.89
CA THR A 65 20.01 22.91 -14.56
C THR A 65 19.22 24.22 -14.47
N ALA A 66 18.59 24.47 -13.31
CA ALA A 66 18.28 25.81 -12.81
C ALA A 66 18.36 25.82 -11.27
N SER A 67 18.77 26.95 -10.68
CA SER A 67 19.10 27.07 -9.25
C SER A 67 18.44 28.30 -8.60
N ALA A 68 18.54 28.35 -7.28
CA ALA A 68 18.31 29.51 -6.40
C ALA A 68 16.87 30.06 -6.24
N ARG A 69 16.28 29.78 -5.08
CA ARG A 69 16.35 30.75 -3.97
C ARG A 69 16.24 30.05 -2.61
N ALA A 70 16.91 30.62 -1.60
CA ALA A 70 16.96 30.10 -0.25
C ALA A 70 16.79 31.23 0.79
N ALA A 71 16.08 30.94 1.88
CA ALA A 71 16.18 31.56 3.22
C ALA A 71 15.23 30.80 4.16
N GLY A 72 15.61 30.51 5.41
CA GLY A 72 14.74 29.71 6.30
C GLY A 72 15.23 29.39 7.72
N LEU A 73 16.51 29.63 8.04
CA LEU A 73 17.14 29.48 9.37
C LEU A 73 17.23 28.04 9.93
N ALA A 74 18.09 27.88 10.94
CA ALA A 74 18.48 26.62 11.58
C ALA A 74 18.30 26.69 13.11
N GLY A 75 18.28 25.55 13.80
CA GLY A 75 17.92 25.49 15.22
C GLY A 75 18.36 24.25 16.00
N VAL A 76 19.67 23.98 16.05
CA VAL A 76 20.41 23.21 17.09
C VAL A 76 19.99 21.75 17.38
N SER A 77 20.99 20.87 17.47
CA SER A 77 20.88 19.55 18.10
C SER A 77 21.94 19.39 19.20
N ALA A 78 21.55 19.02 20.42
CA ALA A 78 22.43 18.42 21.44
C ALA A 78 21.62 17.84 22.62
N HIS A 79 22.06 16.68 23.13
CA HIS A 79 21.99 16.18 24.53
C HIS A 79 20.74 16.53 25.38
N ALA A 80 19.98 15.57 25.90
CA ALA A 80 20.48 14.57 26.85
C ALA A 80 19.60 13.31 26.93
N ALA A 81 20.20 12.17 27.33
CA ALA A 81 19.50 10.93 27.61
C ALA A 81 19.61 10.56 29.10
N ALA A 82 18.57 10.85 29.88
CA ALA A 82 18.36 10.28 31.23
C ALA A 82 16.91 10.48 31.71
N LEU A 83 16.47 9.59 32.60
CA LEU A 83 15.23 9.58 33.39
C LEU A 83 13.94 9.12 32.67
N ALA A 84 13.11 8.41 33.46
CA ALA A 84 11.98 7.62 32.99
C ALA A 84 10.66 8.05 33.67
N GLY A 85 9.54 7.77 32.99
CA GLY A 85 8.20 7.72 33.60
C GLY A 85 7.40 9.03 33.59
N THR A 86 6.41 9.14 32.71
CA THR A 86 5.07 9.70 33.00
C THR A 86 4.13 9.55 31.78
N PRO A 87 2.88 9.05 31.96
CA PRO A 87 1.95 8.83 30.86
C PRO A 87 1.15 10.10 30.51
N GLY A 88 1.81 11.12 29.95
CA GLY A 88 1.18 12.41 29.62
C GLY A 88 1.11 12.78 28.13
N ARG A 89 2.05 12.33 27.29
CA ARG A 89 2.25 12.89 25.94
C ARG A 89 1.40 12.30 24.81
N ALA A 90 0.63 11.24 25.06
CA ALA A 90 -0.27 10.66 24.05
C ALA A 90 -1.47 11.58 23.71
N ALA A 91 -1.96 12.36 24.68
CA ALA A 91 -3.12 13.25 24.49
C ALA A 91 -2.80 14.48 23.63
N ALA A 92 -1.64 15.12 23.85
CA ALA A 92 -1.27 16.36 23.15
C ALA A 92 -1.04 16.19 21.64
N LEU A 93 -0.69 14.97 21.20
CA LEU A 93 -0.54 14.63 19.78
C LEU A 93 -1.87 14.28 19.09
N ALA A 94 -2.92 13.98 19.86
CA ALA A 94 -4.28 13.81 19.32
C ALA A 94 -4.97 15.16 19.07
N ASP A 95 -4.83 16.12 19.99
CA ASP A 95 -5.42 17.47 19.88
C ASP A 95 -4.86 18.26 18.69
N THR A 96 -3.55 18.19 18.47
CA THR A 96 -2.90 18.83 17.31
C THR A 96 -3.32 18.22 15.97
N ALA A 97 -3.62 16.92 15.93
CA ALA A 97 -4.20 16.27 14.75
C ALA A 97 -5.68 16.65 14.52
N ALA A 98 -6.46 16.85 15.59
CA ALA A 98 -7.85 17.30 15.49
C ALA A 98 -7.95 18.74 14.93
N ARG A 99 -7.14 19.66 15.45
CA ARG A 99 -7.11 21.06 14.98
C ARG A 99 -6.65 21.21 13.51
N ALA A 100 -5.81 20.31 13.02
CA ALA A 100 -5.44 20.26 11.61
C ALA A 100 -6.61 19.86 10.67
N ALA A 101 -7.59 19.11 11.17
CA ALA A 101 -8.79 18.75 10.40
C ALA A 101 -9.84 19.89 10.35
N GLU A 102 -9.90 20.72 11.38
CA GLU A 102 -10.86 21.82 11.49
C GLU A 102 -10.54 22.99 10.54
N LEU A 103 -9.25 23.30 10.35
CA LEU A 103 -8.77 24.28 9.35
C LEU A 103 -9.07 23.89 7.88
N ALA A 104 -9.41 22.63 7.61
CA ALA A 104 -9.83 22.17 6.28
C ALA A 104 -11.33 22.42 5.99
N ALA A 105 -12.09 23.00 6.93
CA ALA A 105 -13.54 23.19 6.83
C ALA A 105 -13.99 24.64 6.51
N ALA A 106 -13.06 25.54 6.17
CA ALA A 106 -13.39 26.93 5.85
C ALA A 106 -14.09 27.07 4.47
N PRO A 107 -15.26 27.75 4.39
CA PRO A 107 -15.92 28.00 3.10
C PRO A 107 -15.20 29.11 2.33
N ALA A 108 -14.68 28.77 1.14
CA ALA A 108 -14.05 29.74 0.25
C ALA A 108 -15.05 30.81 -0.22
N ARG A 109 -14.81 32.08 0.14
CA ARG A 109 -15.49 33.22 -0.49
C ARG A 109 -14.95 33.37 -1.92
N ALA A 110 -15.83 33.24 -2.91
CA ALA A 110 -15.51 33.63 -4.28
C ALA A 110 -15.42 35.16 -4.36
N ALA A 111 -14.43 35.67 -5.10
CA ALA A 111 -14.32 37.08 -5.46
C ALA A 111 -14.74 37.26 -6.93
N ASP A 112 -15.50 38.32 -7.22
CA ASP A 112 -15.96 38.62 -8.58
C ASP A 112 -14.82 39.18 -9.45
N ILE A 113 -14.70 38.65 -10.67
CA ILE A 113 -14.00 39.28 -11.80
C ILE A 113 -14.91 39.16 -13.03
N PRO A 114 -15.26 40.26 -13.71
CA PRO A 114 -16.29 40.24 -14.76
C PRO A 114 -15.78 39.62 -16.07
N ALA A 115 -16.59 38.74 -16.66
CA ALA A 115 -16.34 38.23 -18.01
C ALA A 115 -16.58 39.32 -19.06
N ARG A 116 -15.60 39.55 -19.95
CA ARG A 116 -15.66 40.56 -21.00
C ARG A 116 -16.47 40.06 -22.20
N ALA A 117 -17.36 40.89 -22.73
CA ALA A 117 -18.32 40.48 -23.76
C ALA A 117 -17.68 40.29 -25.15
N ALA A 118 -18.25 39.39 -25.94
CA ALA A 118 -18.06 39.27 -27.38
C ALA A 118 -19.42 39.02 -28.06
N ALA A 119 -19.65 39.64 -29.22
CA ALA A 119 -20.88 39.56 -30.00
C ALA A 119 -20.54 39.73 -31.50
N PRO A 120 -21.48 39.51 -32.44
CA PRO A 120 -21.99 38.18 -32.72
C PRO A 120 -21.81 37.79 -34.20
N ALA A 121 -21.52 36.52 -34.47
CA ALA A 121 -21.51 36.00 -35.84
C ALA A 121 -22.95 35.72 -36.32
N ARG A 122 -23.35 36.34 -37.44
CA ARG A 122 -24.59 36.01 -38.15
C ARG A 122 -24.46 34.62 -38.81
N ALA A 123 -25.48 33.78 -38.67
CA ALA A 123 -25.71 32.60 -39.51
C ALA A 123 -27.19 32.52 -39.89
N ALA A 124 -27.50 31.88 -41.02
CA ALA A 124 -28.82 31.95 -41.66
C ALA A 124 -29.93 31.22 -40.88
N ALA A 125 -31.17 31.69 -41.05
CA ALA A 125 -32.36 31.02 -40.56
C ALA A 125 -32.85 29.95 -41.57
N PRO A 126 -33.17 28.73 -41.14
CA PRO A 126 -34.02 27.81 -41.90
C PRO A 126 -35.51 28.19 -41.77
N ALA A 127 -36.33 27.73 -42.71
CA ALA A 127 -37.76 28.07 -42.78
C ALA A 127 -38.60 27.46 -41.64
N ALA A 128 -39.78 28.03 -41.42
CA ALA A 128 -40.72 27.57 -40.39
C ALA A 128 -41.32 26.19 -40.72
N ALA A 129 -41.01 25.19 -39.89
CA ALA A 129 -41.80 23.97 -39.81
C ALA A 129 -43.00 24.17 -38.86
N ALA A 130 -44.16 23.65 -39.24
CA ALA A 130 -45.37 23.71 -38.41
C ALA A 130 -45.16 22.92 -37.08
N PRO A 131 -45.89 23.27 -36.00
CA PRO A 131 -45.78 22.55 -34.74
C PRO A 131 -46.32 21.13 -34.88
N VAL A 132 -45.41 20.16 -35.03
CA VAL A 132 -45.73 18.73 -34.91
C VAL A 132 -46.30 18.51 -33.52
N GLY A 133 -47.58 18.13 -33.44
CA GLY A 133 -48.26 17.87 -32.19
C GLY A 133 -47.52 16.80 -31.40
N ALA A 134 -47.10 17.13 -30.18
CA ALA A 134 -46.44 16.17 -29.30
C ALA A 134 -47.42 15.07 -28.89
N ALA A 135 -47.40 13.96 -29.62
CA ALA A 135 -48.22 12.79 -29.32
C ALA A 135 -47.96 12.34 -27.88
N ALA A 136 -49.00 12.29 -27.07
CA ALA A 136 -48.91 11.78 -25.71
C ALA A 136 -48.59 10.28 -25.77
N GLY A 137 -47.37 9.90 -25.41
CA GLY A 137 -46.92 8.50 -25.42
C GLY A 137 -47.77 7.62 -24.50
N ASP A 138 -47.74 6.29 -24.74
CA ASP A 138 -48.56 5.32 -23.99
C ASP A 138 -48.39 5.55 -22.47
N PRO A 139 -49.49 5.80 -21.73
CA PRO A 139 -49.55 5.76 -20.28
C PRO A 139 -48.70 4.68 -19.60
N ARG A 140 -48.58 3.51 -20.23
CA ARG A 140 -47.87 2.34 -19.70
C ARG A 140 -46.36 2.40 -19.96
N ASP A 141 -45.88 3.07 -21.01
CA ASP A 141 -44.44 3.21 -21.28
C ASP A 141 -43.76 4.25 -20.40
N ASP A 142 -44.47 5.32 -20.03
CA ASP A 142 -44.04 6.22 -18.96
C ASP A 142 -43.78 5.45 -17.67
N GLN A 143 -44.76 4.65 -17.25
CA GLN A 143 -44.68 3.86 -16.03
C GLN A 143 -43.53 2.84 -16.09
N ARG A 144 -43.43 2.05 -17.18
CA ARG A 144 -42.34 1.09 -17.39
C ARG A 144 -40.95 1.73 -17.38
N ARG A 145 -40.79 2.93 -17.96
CA ARG A 145 -39.52 3.69 -17.93
C ARG A 145 -39.15 4.08 -16.50
N ILE A 146 -40.15 4.47 -15.72
CA ILE A 146 -40.01 5.00 -14.38
C ILE A 146 -39.70 3.90 -13.36
N GLU A 147 -40.38 2.75 -13.46
CA GLU A 147 -40.08 1.56 -12.64
C GLU A 147 -38.63 1.10 -12.83
N ARG A 148 -38.09 1.16 -14.06
CA ARG A 148 -36.67 0.87 -14.34
C ARG A 148 -35.71 1.87 -13.69
N GLU A 149 -35.97 3.17 -13.81
CA GLU A 149 -35.10 4.19 -13.18
C GLU A 149 -35.19 4.15 -11.63
N VAL A 150 -36.34 3.76 -11.08
CA VAL A 150 -36.51 3.51 -9.63
C VAL A 150 -35.66 2.32 -9.17
N ALA A 151 -35.76 1.16 -9.83
CA ALA A 151 -34.97 -0.02 -9.49
C ALA A 151 -33.45 0.25 -9.60
N LYS A 152 -33.05 0.97 -10.66
CA LYS A 152 -31.67 1.42 -10.89
C LYS A 152 -31.18 2.38 -9.82
N ALA A 153 -31.97 3.37 -9.41
CA ALA A 153 -31.62 4.31 -8.35
C ALA A 153 -31.47 3.60 -6.98
N ALA A 154 -32.37 2.67 -6.66
CA ALA A 154 -32.30 1.85 -5.45
C ALA A 154 -31.04 0.98 -5.43
N ALA A 155 -30.77 0.21 -6.49
CA ALA A 155 -29.60 -0.65 -6.61
C ALA A 155 -28.27 0.15 -6.55
N ILE A 156 -28.22 1.35 -7.12
CA ILE A 156 -27.06 2.24 -7.00
C ILE A 156 -26.86 2.71 -5.54
N LEU A 157 -27.93 3.09 -4.85
CA LEU A 157 -27.84 3.57 -3.46
C LEU A 157 -27.49 2.43 -2.48
N GLU A 158 -28.06 1.25 -2.66
CA GLU A 158 -27.75 0.04 -1.89
C GLU A 158 -26.32 -0.41 -2.14
N GLY A 159 -25.92 -0.59 -3.41
CA GLY A 159 -24.55 -0.97 -3.79
C GLY A 159 -23.48 0.06 -3.38
N ALA A 160 -23.80 1.37 -3.36
CA ALA A 160 -22.95 2.40 -2.76
C ALA A 160 -22.88 2.28 -1.23
N THR A 161 -24.01 2.00 -0.59
CA THR A 161 -24.12 1.82 0.85
C THR A 161 -23.28 0.64 1.33
N ASP A 162 -23.36 -0.52 0.67
CA ASP A 162 -22.66 -1.72 1.11
C ASP A 162 -21.18 -1.74 0.73
N ARG A 163 -20.78 -1.15 -0.40
CA ARG A 163 -19.35 -0.92 -0.68
C ARG A 163 -18.72 0.04 0.35
N ALA A 164 -19.44 1.09 0.77
CA ALA A 164 -18.98 1.98 1.85
C ALA A 164 -18.94 1.27 3.22
N ARG A 165 -19.93 0.46 3.58
CA ARG A 165 -19.94 -0.36 4.82
C ARG A 165 -18.81 -1.38 4.84
N ALA A 166 -18.59 -2.08 3.73
CA ALA A 166 -17.52 -3.08 3.59
C ALA A 166 -16.14 -2.44 3.67
N ALA A 167 -15.92 -1.31 2.98
CA ALA A 167 -14.72 -0.50 3.08
C ALA A 167 -14.48 -0.03 4.53
N ALA A 168 -15.50 0.48 5.24
CA ALA A 168 -15.36 0.89 6.64
C ALA A 168 -14.96 -0.27 7.56
N ARG A 169 -15.56 -1.46 7.41
CA ARG A 169 -15.18 -2.67 8.16
C ARG A 169 -13.74 -3.11 7.85
N SER A 170 -13.35 -3.12 6.56
CA SER A 170 -12.00 -3.48 6.12
C SER A 170 -10.95 -2.49 6.66
N LEU A 171 -11.24 -1.19 6.59
CA LEU A 171 -10.39 -0.13 7.15
C LEU A 171 -10.20 -0.27 8.66
N ALA A 172 -11.27 -0.56 9.40
CA ALA A 172 -11.21 -0.78 10.85
C ALA A 172 -10.37 -2.01 11.21
N ALA A 173 -10.65 -3.17 10.57
CA ALA A 173 -9.91 -4.40 10.79
C ALA A 173 -8.41 -4.27 10.44
N ALA A 174 -8.09 -3.68 9.28
CA ALA A 174 -6.71 -3.47 8.86
C ALA A 174 -5.97 -2.48 9.77
N SER A 175 -6.64 -1.42 10.25
CA SER A 175 -6.02 -0.45 11.16
C SER A 175 -5.80 -1.01 12.57
N ALA A 176 -6.70 -1.87 13.07
CA ALA A 176 -6.53 -2.56 14.34
C ALA A 176 -5.47 -3.68 14.28
N GLY A 177 -5.36 -4.37 13.14
CA GLY A 177 -4.36 -5.43 12.94
C GLY A 177 -2.94 -4.93 12.71
N LEU A 178 -2.75 -3.67 12.27
CA LEU A 178 -1.43 -3.16 11.89
C LEU A 178 -0.41 -3.09 13.06
N PRO A 179 -0.73 -2.50 14.24
CA PRO A 179 0.23 -2.43 15.34
C PRO A 179 0.75 -3.78 15.85
N PRO A 180 -0.09 -4.81 16.13
CA PRO A 180 0.42 -6.12 16.55
C PRO A 180 1.16 -6.86 15.42
N ALA A 181 0.88 -6.58 14.15
CA ALA A 181 1.68 -7.10 13.03
C ALA A 181 3.07 -6.45 12.97
N GLN A 182 3.16 -5.13 13.19
CA GLN A 182 4.42 -4.40 13.24
C GLN A 182 5.31 -4.91 14.39
N ALA A 183 4.75 -5.03 15.60
CA ALA A 183 5.47 -5.57 16.76
C ALA A 183 5.97 -7.01 16.55
N ARG A 184 5.21 -7.85 15.83
CA ARG A 184 5.66 -9.21 15.44
C ARG A 184 6.81 -9.17 14.44
N ALA A 185 6.77 -8.28 13.45
CA ALA A 185 7.85 -8.11 12.48
C ALA A 185 9.14 -7.59 13.14
N GLU A 186 9.03 -6.68 14.11
CA GLU A 186 10.15 -6.19 14.92
C GLU A 186 10.73 -7.30 15.81
N GLN A 187 9.88 -8.07 16.50
CA GLN A 187 10.33 -9.23 17.29
C GLN A 187 11.03 -10.28 16.41
N ALA A 188 10.49 -10.56 15.21
CA ALA A 188 11.10 -11.50 14.28
C ALA A 188 12.47 -11.01 13.77
N ARG A 189 12.61 -9.73 13.41
CA ARG A 189 13.91 -9.11 13.08
C ARG A 189 14.92 -9.21 14.22
N GLY A 190 14.48 -9.01 15.46
CA GLY A 190 15.32 -9.23 16.65
C GLY A 190 15.82 -10.68 16.78
N ARG A 191 14.98 -11.67 16.46
CA ARG A 191 15.38 -13.08 16.39
C ARG A 191 16.37 -13.37 15.26
N VAL A 192 16.22 -12.73 14.09
CA VAL A 192 17.21 -12.83 12.99
C VAL A 192 18.58 -12.33 13.44
N ALA A 193 18.65 -11.15 14.06
CA ALA A 193 19.91 -10.59 14.53
C ALA A 193 20.59 -11.49 15.58
N ALA A 194 19.83 -12.05 16.53
CA ALA A 194 20.35 -12.98 17.53
C ALA A 194 20.82 -14.31 16.93
N ALA A 195 20.06 -14.88 15.99
CA ALA A 195 20.41 -16.14 15.33
C ALA A 195 21.62 -15.99 14.39
N GLN A 196 21.74 -14.87 13.68
CA GLN A 196 22.91 -14.57 12.85
C GLN A 196 24.16 -14.41 13.72
N ALA A 197 24.10 -13.62 14.80
CA ALA A 197 25.23 -13.48 15.73
C ALA A 197 25.67 -14.81 16.36
N ALA A 198 24.73 -15.75 16.58
CA ALA A 198 25.05 -17.12 17.00
C ALA A 198 25.72 -17.93 15.88
N ALA A 199 25.25 -17.82 14.63
CA ALA A 199 25.86 -18.46 13.46
C ALA A 199 27.29 -17.98 13.22
N ASP A 200 27.52 -16.66 13.18
CA ASP A 200 28.86 -16.06 13.02
C ASP A 200 29.81 -16.51 14.13
N THR A 201 29.29 -16.69 15.36
CA THR A 201 30.06 -17.15 16.52
C THR A 201 30.42 -18.63 16.41
N ALA A 202 29.50 -19.47 15.93
CA ALA A 202 29.76 -20.89 15.69
C ALA A 202 30.73 -21.09 14.50
N GLU A 203 30.62 -20.29 13.44
CA GLU A 203 31.55 -20.32 12.31
C GLU A 203 32.97 -19.94 12.74
N ARG A 204 33.15 -18.90 13.58
CA ARG A 204 34.46 -18.58 14.17
C ARG A 204 35.04 -19.74 14.99
N LYS A 205 34.21 -20.47 15.75
CA LYS A 205 34.64 -21.68 16.48
C LYS A 205 35.01 -22.83 15.53
N ALA A 206 34.27 -23.03 14.44
CA ALA A 206 34.61 -24.01 13.42
C ALA A 206 35.95 -23.68 12.74
N GLY A 207 36.22 -22.39 12.47
CA GLY A 207 37.51 -21.90 11.97
C GLY A 207 38.68 -22.22 12.90
N THR A 208 38.58 -21.90 14.20
CA THR A 208 39.65 -22.20 15.16
C THR A 208 39.83 -23.70 15.39
N ALA A 209 38.75 -24.48 15.42
CA ALA A 209 38.83 -25.94 15.55
C ALA A 209 39.49 -26.60 14.33
N ARG A 210 39.19 -26.16 13.10
CA ARG A 210 39.87 -26.60 11.86
C ARG A 210 41.35 -26.24 11.86
N ALA A 211 41.73 -25.05 12.34
CA ALA A 211 43.13 -24.67 12.49
C ALA A 211 43.86 -25.55 13.52
N ALA A 212 43.21 -25.88 14.65
CA ALA A 212 43.75 -26.79 15.64
C ALA A 212 43.90 -28.24 15.12
N GLN A 213 42.95 -28.70 14.30
CA GLN A 213 43.04 -29.99 13.58
C GLN A 213 44.26 -30.00 12.66
N ALA A 214 44.43 -29.00 11.78
CA ALA A 214 45.57 -28.92 10.87
C ALA A 214 46.92 -28.89 11.63
N ALA A 215 47.00 -28.15 12.74
CA ALA A 215 48.18 -28.09 13.60
C ALA A 215 48.43 -29.39 14.41
N ALA A 216 47.41 -30.22 14.63
CA ALA A 216 47.55 -31.55 15.24
C ALA A 216 47.99 -32.60 14.20
N THR A 217 47.38 -32.61 13.01
CA THR A 217 47.80 -33.46 11.88
C THR A 217 49.26 -33.19 11.51
N GLY A 218 49.64 -31.93 11.29
CA GLY A 218 51.03 -31.57 10.98
C GLY A 218 52.05 -31.85 12.11
N ARG A 219 51.61 -32.14 13.34
CA ARG A 219 52.47 -32.70 14.41
C ARG A 219 52.59 -34.22 14.31
N PHE A 220 51.50 -34.92 14.03
CA PHE A 220 51.51 -36.36 13.75
C PHE A 220 52.39 -36.69 12.54
N ASP A 221 52.25 -35.95 11.43
CA ASP A 221 53.06 -36.15 10.22
C ASP A 221 54.57 -35.95 10.48
N ARG A 222 54.94 -35.07 11.43
CA ARG A 222 56.34 -34.90 11.86
C ARG A 222 56.79 -36.10 12.70
N ALA A 223 56.00 -36.51 13.69
CA ALA A 223 56.35 -37.62 14.56
C ALA A 223 56.45 -38.97 13.81
N GLU A 224 55.65 -39.20 12.77
CA GLU A 224 55.82 -40.37 11.88
C GLU A 224 57.14 -40.31 11.08
N ARG A 225 57.59 -39.12 10.67
CA ARG A 225 58.94 -38.95 10.08
C ARG A 225 60.04 -39.20 11.12
N ASP A 226 59.90 -38.65 12.34
CA ASP A 226 60.84 -38.91 13.44
C ASP A 226 60.95 -40.43 13.76
N VAL A 227 59.84 -41.18 13.62
CA VAL A 227 59.82 -42.64 13.74
C VAL A 227 60.53 -43.35 12.57
N ALA A 228 60.39 -42.85 11.34
CA ALA A 228 61.10 -43.39 10.18
C ALA A 228 62.62 -43.14 10.31
N ASP A 229 63.02 -41.90 10.55
CA ASP A 229 64.39 -41.46 10.84
C ASP A 229 65.06 -42.30 11.95
N ALA A 230 64.34 -42.55 13.04
CA ALA A 230 64.86 -43.34 14.16
C ALA A 230 65.04 -44.83 13.79
N ARG A 231 64.14 -45.39 12.97
CA ARG A 231 64.25 -46.78 12.47
C ARG A 231 65.41 -46.94 11.49
N GLU A 232 65.59 -46.00 10.58
CA GLU A 232 66.71 -45.98 9.62
C GLU A 232 68.04 -45.98 10.37
N LYS A 233 68.23 -45.04 11.31
CA LYS A 233 69.45 -44.91 12.12
C LYS A 233 69.71 -46.12 13.05
N LEU A 234 68.67 -46.87 13.41
CA LEU A 234 68.80 -48.16 14.10
C LEU A 234 69.17 -49.30 13.13
N GLY A 235 68.62 -49.28 11.91
CA GLY A 235 68.95 -50.20 10.82
C GLY A 235 70.40 -50.06 10.37
N ASP A 236 70.90 -48.84 10.20
CA ASP A 236 72.31 -48.55 9.91
C ASP A 236 73.23 -49.11 10.98
N LEU A 237 72.90 -48.87 12.26
CA LEU A 237 73.67 -49.38 13.39
C LEU A 237 73.67 -50.92 13.44
N ALA A 238 72.55 -51.56 13.14
CA ALA A 238 72.44 -53.02 13.03
C ALA A 238 73.25 -53.56 11.83
N ALA A 239 73.15 -52.93 10.66
CA ALA A 239 73.88 -53.31 9.45
C ALA A 239 75.39 -53.02 9.55
N ALA A 240 75.82 -52.02 10.33
CA ALA A 240 77.22 -51.78 10.66
C ALA A 240 77.73 -52.82 11.67
N THR A 241 76.96 -53.13 12.71
CA THR A 241 77.29 -54.19 13.70
C THR A 241 77.41 -55.56 13.03
N PHE A 242 76.51 -55.88 12.10
CA PHE A 242 76.52 -57.13 11.34
C PHE A 242 77.72 -57.23 10.39
N ARG A 243 77.96 -56.19 9.57
CA ARG A 243 79.12 -56.14 8.65
C ARG A 243 80.47 -56.08 9.37
N GLY A 244 80.50 -55.56 10.60
CA GLY A 244 81.70 -55.51 11.44
C GLY A 244 82.18 -56.87 12.00
N GLY A 245 81.40 -57.93 11.83
CA GLY A 245 81.76 -59.29 12.24
C GLY A 245 81.46 -59.58 13.71
N ASN A 246 80.44 -60.42 13.95
CA ASN A 246 79.85 -60.74 15.26
C ASN A 246 80.74 -61.56 16.24
N ILE A 247 82.07 -61.46 16.13
CA ILE A 247 83.06 -62.20 16.91
C ILE A 247 84.20 -61.28 17.41
N GLY A 248 84.42 -60.13 16.76
CA GLY A 248 85.55 -59.26 17.05
C GLY A 248 85.60 -58.76 18.51
N THR A 249 84.47 -58.36 19.09
CA THR A 249 84.41 -57.71 20.41
C THR A 249 84.87 -58.58 21.58
N LEU A 250 84.76 -59.91 21.49
CA LEU A 250 85.26 -60.81 22.55
C LEU A 250 86.73 -61.17 22.32
N ASN A 251 87.14 -61.51 21.09
CA ASN A 251 88.56 -61.79 20.80
C ASN A 251 89.45 -60.57 21.06
N VAL A 252 88.97 -59.36 20.73
CA VAL A 252 89.69 -58.10 20.98
C VAL A 252 89.84 -57.81 22.49
N LEU A 253 89.00 -58.33 23.37
CA LEU A 253 89.18 -58.22 24.82
C LEU A 253 90.11 -59.29 25.40
N ILE A 254 90.21 -60.47 24.76
CA ILE A 254 91.06 -61.58 25.22
C ILE A 254 92.53 -61.35 24.83
N ASP A 255 92.78 -60.81 23.63
CA ASP A 255 94.12 -60.61 23.06
C ASP A 255 94.62 -59.16 23.26
N ALA A 256 94.60 -58.70 24.52
CA ALA A 256 94.89 -57.32 24.92
C ALA A 256 95.92 -57.24 26.06
N ASN A 257 96.87 -56.30 25.94
CA ASN A 257 97.77 -55.97 27.05
C ASN A 257 97.08 -55.02 28.06
N PRO A 258 97.57 -54.89 29.31
CA PRO A 258 96.81 -54.24 30.39
C PRO A 258 96.38 -52.79 30.13
N THR A 259 97.14 -52.04 29.31
CA THR A 259 96.78 -50.68 28.90
C THR A 259 95.71 -50.67 27.80
N THR A 260 95.90 -51.43 26.72
CA THR A 260 94.92 -51.46 25.61
C THR A 260 93.60 -52.12 25.99
N PHE A 261 93.56 -52.99 27.01
CA PHE A 261 92.33 -53.58 27.53
C PHE A 261 91.33 -52.50 28.01
N ALA A 262 91.81 -51.48 28.73
CA ALA A 262 90.95 -50.41 29.25
C ALA A 262 90.32 -49.58 28.13
N ASP A 263 91.11 -49.18 27.13
CA ASP A 263 90.62 -48.43 25.96
C ASP A 263 89.58 -49.23 25.16
N ARG A 264 89.84 -50.52 24.95
CA ARG A 264 88.93 -51.45 24.26
C ARG A 264 87.62 -51.62 25.04
N LEU A 265 87.67 -51.72 26.36
CA LEU A 265 86.48 -51.85 27.22
C LEU A 265 85.63 -50.57 27.21
N GLY A 266 86.26 -49.39 27.21
CA GLY A 266 85.57 -48.11 27.00
C GLY A 266 84.94 -47.97 25.62
N TYR A 267 85.53 -48.58 24.58
CA TYR A 267 84.95 -48.67 23.24
C TYR A 267 83.68 -49.55 23.22
N VAL A 268 83.70 -50.69 23.91
CA VAL A 268 82.54 -51.58 24.04
C VAL A 268 81.38 -50.90 24.76
N ASP A 269 81.63 -50.23 25.89
CA ASP A 269 80.56 -49.49 26.59
C ASP A 269 79.97 -48.37 25.73
N ARG A 270 80.81 -47.63 24.99
CA ARG A 270 80.34 -46.60 24.05
C ARG A 270 79.46 -47.18 22.93
N VAL A 271 79.78 -48.37 22.41
CA VAL A 271 78.93 -49.07 21.42
C VAL A 271 77.60 -49.51 22.04
N LEU A 272 77.63 -50.13 23.24
CA LEU A 272 76.42 -50.56 23.94
C LEU A 272 75.51 -49.38 24.34
N ALA A 273 76.09 -48.27 24.80
CA ALA A 273 75.37 -47.03 25.07
C ALA A 273 74.73 -46.46 23.80
N THR A 274 75.44 -46.51 22.66
CA THR A 274 74.92 -46.09 21.35
C THR A 274 73.75 -46.97 20.89
N GLN A 275 73.84 -48.29 21.06
CA GLN A 275 72.76 -49.24 20.75
C GLN A 275 71.53 -49.03 21.64
N ARG A 276 71.70 -48.92 22.97
CA ARG A 276 70.60 -48.57 23.89
C ARG A 276 69.96 -47.23 23.49
N GLY A 277 70.76 -46.20 23.22
CA GLY A 277 70.29 -44.89 22.78
C GLY A 277 69.60 -44.87 21.42
N ALA A 278 69.92 -45.79 20.50
CA ALA A 278 69.17 -45.98 19.25
C ALA A 278 67.79 -46.61 19.51
N LEU A 279 67.73 -47.67 20.31
CA LEU A 279 66.48 -48.34 20.71
C LEU A 279 65.54 -47.38 21.47
N THR A 280 66.05 -46.66 22.47
CA THR A 280 65.28 -45.66 23.23
C THR A 280 64.73 -44.55 22.33
N ARG A 281 65.49 -44.09 21.32
CA ARG A 281 64.98 -43.11 20.34
C ARG A 281 63.79 -43.66 19.54
N VAL A 282 63.86 -44.90 19.05
CA VAL A 282 62.74 -45.53 18.32
C VAL A 282 61.51 -45.69 19.20
N VAL A 283 61.68 -46.11 20.46
CA VAL A 283 60.56 -46.27 21.41
C VAL A 283 59.92 -44.92 21.73
N ASN A 284 60.71 -43.90 22.05
CA ASN A 284 60.21 -42.57 22.39
C ASN A 284 59.52 -41.89 21.20
N ALA A 285 60.09 -42.00 19.99
CA ALA A 285 59.46 -41.50 18.77
C ALA A 285 58.10 -42.19 18.51
N ARG A 286 58.01 -43.51 18.70
CA ARG A 286 56.74 -44.26 18.58
C ARG A 286 55.69 -43.83 19.60
N GLY A 287 56.11 -43.50 20.83
CA GLY A 287 55.24 -42.90 21.84
C GLY A 287 54.69 -41.55 21.37
N ALA A 288 55.58 -40.62 21.03
CA ALA A 288 55.22 -39.28 20.55
C ALA A 288 54.32 -39.31 19.30
N ALA A 289 54.55 -40.22 18.36
CA ALA A 289 53.70 -40.42 17.19
C ALA A 289 52.28 -40.89 17.57
N ARG A 290 52.17 -41.85 18.50
CA ARG A 290 50.86 -42.32 19.00
C ARG A 290 50.10 -41.24 19.77
N ASP A 291 50.78 -40.43 20.57
CA ASP A 291 50.17 -39.31 21.28
C ASP A 291 49.74 -38.19 20.33
N ALA A 292 50.54 -37.91 19.29
CA ALA A 292 50.15 -37.00 18.22
C ALA A 292 48.96 -37.53 17.39
N GLN A 293 48.88 -38.85 17.16
CA GLN A 293 47.73 -39.49 16.50
C GLN A 293 46.43 -39.34 17.32
N ASN A 294 46.53 -39.57 18.64
CA ASN A 294 45.42 -39.36 19.58
C ASN A 294 44.96 -37.90 19.60
N ALA A 295 45.92 -36.96 19.62
CA ALA A 295 45.64 -35.52 19.57
C ALA A 295 45.00 -35.09 18.24
N ALA A 296 45.49 -35.59 17.10
CA ALA A 296 44.93 -35.31 15.78
C ALA A 296 43.51 -35.88 15.62
N THR A 297 43.26 -37.10 16.10
CA THR A 297 41.93 -37.72 16.13
C THR A 297 40.95 -36.92 16.99
N THR A 298 41.40 -36.42 18.14
CA THR A 298 40.59 -35.59 19.05
C THR A 298 40.30 -34.21 18.43
N ALA A 299 41.31 -33.55 17.86
CA ALA A 299 41.15 -32.27 17.20
C ALA A 299 40.24 -32.36 15.96
N ARG A 300 40.32 -33.45 15.19
CA ARG A 300 39.35 -33.73 14.10
C ARG A 300 37.93 -33.83 14.63
N ARG A 301 37.66 -34.65 15.66
CA ARG A 301 36.32 -34.79 16.24
C ARG A 301 35.76 -33.45 16.73
N ALA A 302 36.61 -32.59 17.30
CA ALA A 302 36.24 -31.23 17.70
C ALA A 302 35.93 -30.32 16.52
N ALA A 303 36.69 -30.40 15.42
CA ALA A 303 36.45 -29.63 14.20
C ALA A 303 35.18 -30.08 13.45
N ASP A 304 34.96 -31.40 13.34
CA ASP A 304 33.76 -32.00 12.76
C ASP A 304 32.51 -31.57 13.56
N ALA A 305 32.56 -31.61 14.90
CA ALA A 305 31.47 -31.17 15.77
C ALA A 305 31.23 -29.64 15.71
N ALA A 306 32.28 -28.82 15.72
CA ALA A 306 32.14 -27.36 15.60
C ALA A 306 31.59 -26.94 14.23
N HIS A 307 31.94 -27.66 13.16
CA HIS A 307 31.34 -27.45 11.84
C HIS A 307 29.86 -27.83 11.80
N ALA A 308 29.46 -28.92 12.48
CA ALA A 308 28.05 -29.29 12.59
C ALA A 308 27.22 -28.23 13.34
N ASP A 309 27.73 -27.69 14.47
CA ASP A 309 27.09 -26.58 15.19
C ASP A 309 26.97 -25.33 14.30
N ALA A 310 28.04 -24.92 13.62
CA ALA A 310 28.01 -23.78 12.69
C ALA A 310 26.96 -23.96 11.58
N THR A 311 26.85 -25.17 11.02
CA THR A 311 25.86 -25.50 9.99
C THR A 311 24.42 -25.45 10.54
N ALA A 312 24.21 -25.94 11.76
CA ALA A 312 22.92 -25.87 12.45
C ALA A 312 22.53 -24.41 12.77
N LYS A 313 23.44 -23.58 13.30
CA LYS A 313 23.16 -22.17 13.59
C LYS A 313 22.89 -21.35 12.33
N LEU A 314 23.55 -21.66 11.21
CA LEU A 314 23.22 -21.05 9.91
C LEU A 314 21.84 -21.48 9.41
N ALA A 315 21.39 -22.71 9.68
CA ALA A 315 20.03 -23.15 9.40
C ALA A 315 19.00 -22.44 10.29
N ASP A 316 19.29 -22.30 11.60
CA ASP A 316 18.47 -21.54 12.56
C ASP A 316 18.30 -20.07 12.10
N ALA A 317 19.38 -19.40 11.68
CA ALA A 317 19.36 -18.03 11.18
C ALA A 317 18.50 -17.89 9.90
N ARG A 318 18.66 -18.81 8.94
CA ARG A 318 17.83 -18.86 7.71
C ARG A 318 16.35 -19.15 8.00
N ALA A 319 16.05 -19.92 9.04
CA ALA A 319 14.67 -20.15 9.49
C ALA A 319 14.07 -18.90 10.15
N ALA A 320 14.83 -18.22 11.01
CA ALA A 320 14.42 -16.94 11.60
C ALA A 320 14.18 -15.86 10.54
N GLN A 321 15.00 -15.82 9.47
CA GLN A 321 14.85 -14.88 8.36
C GLN A 321 13.49 -15.04 7.66
N ARG A 322 13.12 -16.27 7.28
CA ARG A 322 11.82 -16.55 6.64
C ARG A 322 10.64 -16.09 7.53
N VAL A 323 10.71 -16.36 8.83
CA VAL A 323 9.69 -15.90 9.80
C VAL A 323 9.60 -14.37 9.88
N ALA A 324 10.71 -13.65 9.70
CA ALA A 324 10.70 -12.19 9.64
C ALA A 324 10.16 -11.66 8.31
N GLU A 325 10.45 -12.32 7.19
CA GLU A 325 9.90 -12.02 5.86
C GLU A 325 8.37 -12.22 5.84
N ASP A 326 7.87 -13.35 6.35
CA ASP A 326 6.45 -13.64 6.52
C ASP A 326 5.74 -12.57 7.38
N ALA A 327 6.36 -12.16 8.50
CA ALA A 327 5.82 -11.13 9.38
C ALA A 327 5.75 -9.75 8.68
N VAL A 328 6.75 -9.39 7.88
CA VAL A 328 6.72 -8.17 7.05
C VAL A 328 5.64 -8.27 5.96
N ALA A 329 5.45 -9.42 5.34
CA ALA A 329 4.37 -9.65 4.36
C ALA A 329 2.96 -9.55 4.98
N VAL A 330 2.78 -9.84 6.27
CA VAL A 330 1.53 -9.52 7.00
C VAL A 330 1.33 -8.00 7.12
N VAL A 331 2.36 -7.24 7.52
CA VAL A 331 2.30 -5.77 7.64
C VAL A 331 2.01 -5.08 6.30
N GLN A 332 2.60 -5.58 5.21
CA GLN A 332 2.33 -5.09 3.85
C GLN A 332 0.86 -5.32 3.46
N ARG A 333 0.36 -6.57 3.56
CA ARG A 333 -1.04 -6.89 3.25
C ARG A 333 -2.06 -6.03 4.03
N LEU A 334 -1.80 -5.78 5.32
CA LEU A 334 -2.66 -4.90 6.14
C LEU A 334 -2.58 -3.43 5.69
N THR A 335 -1.39 -2.94 5.35
CA THR A 335 -1.19 -1.59 4.78
C THR A 335 -1.94 -1.41 3.45
N ASP A 336 -1.89 -2.41 2.57
CA ASP A 336 -2.52 -2.36 1.26
C ASP A 336 -4.05 -2.51 1.34
N GLN A 337 -4.56 -3.38 2.24
CA GLN A 337 -5.99 -3.44 2.58
C GLN A 337 -6.49 -2.09 3.12
N ARG A 338 -5.73 -1.46 4.04
CA ARG A 338 -6.04 -0.13 4.57
C ARG A 338 -6.08 0.93 3.46
N ARG A 339 -5.13 0.91 2.52
CA ARG A 339 -5.09 1.84 1.37
C ARG A 339 -6.28 1.62 0.42
N ALA A 340 -6.58 0.36 0.08
CA ALA A 340 -7.69 0.01 -0.80
C ALA A 340 -9.05 0.42 -0.21
N ALA A 341 -9.27 0.15 1.08
CA ALA A 341 -10.48 0.54 1.80
C ALA A 341 -10.68 2.07 1.83
N LEU A 342 -9.61 2.85 2.06
CA LEU A 342 -9.65 4.30 1.95
C LEU A 342 -9.97 4.78 0.52
N GLY A 343 -9.40 4.13 -0.50
CA GLY A 343 -9.68 4.42 -1.91
C GLY A 343 -11.17 4.25 -2.27
N VAL A 344 -11.79 3.13 -1.86
CA VAL A 344 -13.23 2.90 -2.07
C VAL A 344 -14.07 3.95 -1.34
N ALA A 345 -13.75 4.29 -0.10
CA ALA A 345 -14.48 5.32 0.66
C ALA A 345 -14.36 6.72 0.01
N GLN A 346 -13.20 7.06 -0.55
CA GLN A 346 -12.99 8.30 -1.30
C GLN A 346 -13.77 8.32 -2.62
N GLN A 347 -13.78 7.21 -3.37
CA GLN A 347 -14.53 7.08 -4.63
C GLN A 347 -16.05 7.24 -4.40
N GLU A 348 -16.62 6.58 -3.40
CA GLU A 348 -18.05 6.72 -3.07
C GLU A 348 -18.42 8.14 -2.62
N ARG A 349 -17.54 8.80 -1.85
CA ARG A 349 -17.71 10.22 -1.50
C ARG A 349 -17.64 11.12 -2.74
N ALA A 350 -16.69 10.90 -3.64
CA ALA A 350 -16.54 11.67 -4.86
C ALA A 350 -17.74 11.52 -5.80
N GLY A 351 -18.21 10.28 -6.03
CA GLY A 351 -19.40 10.01 -6.84
C GLY A 351 -20.69 10.62 -6.26
N SER A 352 -20.83 10.60 -4.92
CA SER A 352 -21.97 11.23 -4.24
C SER A 352 -21.93 12.77 -4.34
N LEU A 353 -20.74 13.37 -4.20
CA LEU A 353 -20.52 14.80 -4.38
C LEU A 353 -20.74 15.27 -5.83
N ALA A 354 -20.42 14.44 -6.83
CA ALA A 354 -20.72 14.73 -8.23
C ALA A 354 -22.24 14.83 -8.46
N ARG A 355 -22.99 13.78 -8.08
CA ARG A 355 -24.46 13.76 -8.17
C ARG A 355 -25.10 14.96 -7.45
N TYR A 356 -24.58 15.34 -6.28
CA TYR A 356 -25.03 16.52 -5.53
C TYR A 356 -24.80 17.85 -6.29
N ARG A 357 -23.63 18.03 -6.91
CA ARG A 357 -23.33 19.23 -7.73
C ARG A 357 -24.30 19.34 -8.91
N ASP A 358 -24.56 18.23 -9.60
CA ASP A 358 -25.51 18.19 -10.72
C ASP A 358 -26.94 18.49 -10.28
N ALA A 359 -27.32 18.08 -9.06
CA ALA A 359 -28.63 18.36 -8.48
C ALA A 359 -28.79 19.85 -8.14
N ARG A 360 -27.81 20.45 -7.46
CA ARG A 360 -27.77 21.90 -7.17
C ARG A 360 -27.74 22.75 -8.45
N ALA A 361 -27.08 22.27 -9.50
CA ALA A 361 -27.12 22.91 -10.82
C ALA A 361 -28.52 22.86 -11.46
N ALA A 362 -29.26 21.74 -11.31
CA ALA A 362 -30.64 21.62 -11.78
C ALA A 362 -31.62 22.49 -10.97
N GLU A 363 -31.48 22.54 -9.64
CA GLU A 363 -32.24 23.45 -8.75
C GLU A 363 -32.05 24.91 -9.13
N SER A 364 -30.80 25.32 -9.42
CA SER A 364 -30.49 26.68 -9.87
C SER A 364 -31.16 27.01 -11.21
N ARG A 365 -31.12 26.09 -12.18
CA ARG A 365 -31.83 26.23 -13.47
C ARG A 365 -33.34 26.37 -13.27
N VAL A 366 -33.96 25.52 -12.44
CA VAL A 366 -35.38 25.64 -12.06
C VAL A 366 -35.66 27.00 -11.43
N ALA A 367 -34.88 27.43 -10.44
CA ALA A 367 -35.07 28.72 -9.78
C ALA A 367 -34.92 29.92 -10.73
N ALA A 368 -34.10 29.81 -11.77
CA ALA A 368 -33.97 30.82 -12.82
C ALA A 368 -35.14 30.79 -13.82
N GLU A 369 -35.60 29.61 -14.25
CA GLU A 369 -36.76 29.44 -15.12
C GLU A 369 -38.05 30.02 -14.50
N VAL A 370 -38.27 29.75 -13.20
CA VAL A 370 -39.43 30.26 -12.43
C VAL A 370 -39.39 31.79 -12.38
N ARG A 371 -38.28 32.37 -11.88
CA ARG A 371 -38.09 33.84 -11.84
C ARG A 371 -38.23 34.50 -13.21
N ALA A 372 -37.75 33.85 -14.27
CA ALA A 372 -37.86 34.38 -15.62
C ALA A 372 -39.30 34.36 -16.15
N TRP A 373 -40.12 33.37 -15.80
CA TRP A 373 -41.56 33.38 -16.12
C TRP A 373 -42.31 34.43 -15.31
N GLU A 374 -42.05 34.51 -14.00
CA GLU A 374 -42.67 35.48 -13.09
C GLU A 374 -42.35 36.92 -13.54
N ASN A 375 -41.10 37.23 -13.88
CA ASN A 375 -40.70 38.53 -14.42
C ASN A 375 -41.36 38.86 -15.76
N ARG A 376 -41.47 37.90 -16.70
CA ARG A 376 -42.20 38.13 -17.96
C ARG A 376 -43.68 38.44 -17.73
N ARG A 377 -44.34 37.72 -16.82
CA ARG A 377 -45.75 37.95 -16.45
C ARG A 377 -45.95 39.31 -15.78
N ARG A 378 -45.06 39.70 -14.87
CA ARG A 378 -45.05 41.02 -14.20
C ARG A 378 -44.81 42.16 -15.20
N ALA A 379 -43.91 41.98 -16.18
CA ALA A 379 -43.68 42.96 -17.25
C ALA A 379 -44.91 43.13 -18.16
N HIS A 380 -45.50 42.02 -18.62
CA HIS A 380 -46.72 42.05 -19.45
C HIS A 380 -47.89 42.73 -18.71
N ARG A 381 -48.03 42.51 -17.39
CA ARG A 381 -48.99 43.22 -16.52
C ARG A 381 -48.76 44.73 -16.37
N ARG A 382 -47.57 45.26 -16.69
CA ARG A 382 -47.25 46.70 -16.64
C ARG A 382 -47.41 47.41 -17.99
N GLY A 383 -47.46 46.67 -19.09
CA GLY A 383 -47.44 47.21 -20.45
C GLY A 383 -48.76 47.16 -21.22
N GLY A 384 -49.88 46.74 -20.61
CA GLY A 384 -51.15 46.62 -21.30
C GLY A 384 -52.36 46.73 -20.37
N ALA A 385 -53.38 47.47 -20.81
CA ALA A 385 -54.67 47.54 -20.16
C ALA A 385 -55.42 46.20 -20.34
N VAL A 386 -55.71 45.50 -19.23
CA VAL A 386 -56.30 44.16 -19.27
C VAL A 386 -57.83 44.27 -19.29
N ASN A 387 -58.42 44.17 -20.48
CA ASN A 387 -59.83 43.80 -20.61
C ASN A 387 -60.09 42.42 -20.01
N GLY A 388 -61.30 42.21 -19.49
CA GLY A 388 -61.60 41.14 -18.53
C GLY A 388 -61.32 39.71 -19.02
N GLY A 389 -60.47 38.97 -18.29
CA GLY A 389 -60.15 37.58 -18.61
C GLY A 389 -59.49 36.82 -17.45
N GLY A 390 -60.28 36.29 -16.53
CA GLY A 390 -59.86 35.26 -15.56
C GLY A 390 -58.61 35.58 -14.74
N SER A 391 -58.70 36.53 -13.80
CA SER A 391 -57.60 36.91 -12.91
C SER A 391 -57.16 35.76 -11.99
N THR A 392 -56.17 34.97 -12.41
CA THR A 392 -55.42 34.07 -11.51
C THR A 392 -54.67 34.94 -10.49
N ARG A 393 -55.26 35.00 -9.28
CA ARG A 393 -54.74 35.53 -8.03
C ARG A 393 -55.27 34.60 -6.94
N MET A 394 -54.40 33.87 -6.26
CA MET A 394 -54.78 33.24 -4.99
C MET A 394 -55.19 34.38 -4.03
N ARG A 395 -56.38 34.29 -3.42
CA ARG A 395 -56.89 35.36 -2.53
C ARG A 395 -55.94 35.52 -1.34
N THR A 396 -55.67 36.75 -0.90
CA THR A 396 -54.80 37.02 0.25
C THR A 396 -55.29 36.24 1.48
N GLY A 397 -54.43 35.41 2.07
CA GLY A 397 -54.78 34.52 3.18
C GLY A 397 -55.50 33.21 2.81
N ALA A 398 -55.76 32.92 1.52
CA ALA A 398 -56.21 31.60 1.10
C ALA A 398 -55.06 30.57 1.22
N ARG A 399 -55.41 29.35 1.62
CA ARG A 399 -54.47 28.24 1.76
C ARG A 399 -54.46 27.36 0.51
N LEU A 400 -53.30 26.86 0.16
CA LEU A 400 -53.10 25.82 -0.84
C LEU A 400 -53.84 24.54 -0.44
N LEU A 401 -54.31 23.78 -1.43
CA LEU A 401 -54.85 22.43 -1.23
C LEU A 401 -53.70 21.47 -0.88
N MET A 402 -53.96 20.47 -0.03
CA MET A 402 -53.02 19.36 0.15
C MET A 402 -52.81 18.62 -1.18
N PRO A 403 -51.57 18.55 -1.70
CA PRO A 403 -51.30 18.08 -3.06
C PRO A 403 -51.38 16.57 -3.23
N VAL A 404 -51.41 15.82 -2.13
CA VAL A 404 -51.52 14.36 -2.05
C VAL A 404 -52.14 13.98 -0.70
N ARG A 405 -52.75 12.80 -0.58
CA ARG A 405 -53.18 12.22 0.70
C ARG A 405 -52.06 11.36 1.28
N GLY A 406 -51.45 11.81 2.37
CA GLY A 406 -50.30 11.13 2.97
C GLY A 406 -49.69 11.93 4.10
N TRP A 407 -48.83 11.27 4.86
CA TRP A 407 -48.20 11.84 6.05
C TRP A 407 -46.87 12.52 5.70
N LYS A 408 -46.57 13.63 6.37
CA LYS A 408 -45.31 14.36 6.16
C LYS A 408 -44.13 13.57 6.77
N SER A 409 -43.31 12.97 5.92
CA SER A 409 -42.11 12.24 6.31
C SER A 409 -40.88 13.14 6.52
N SER A 410 -40.87 14.35 5.96
CA SER A 410 -39.71 15.25 6.02
C SER A 410 -40.09 16.73 6.05
N ASN A 411 -39.30 17.53 6.80
CA ASN A 411 -39.47 18.98 6.90
C ASN A 411 -38.61 19.73 5.88
N PHE A 412 -39.04 20.93 5.50
CA PHE A 412 -38.18 21.96 4.91
C PHE A 412 -37.08 22.36 5.91
N GLY A 413 -35.87 22.63 5.41
CA GLY A 413 -34.74 23.11 6.23
C GLY A 413 -33.44 22.35 6.01
N TRP A 414 -32.37 22.76 6.69
CA TRP A 414 -31.07 22.10 6.59
C TRP A 414 -31.09 20.73 7.29
N ARG A 415 -30.78 19.67 6.55
CA ARG A 415 -30.69 18.30 7.06
C ARG A 415 -29.57 17.51 6.38
N PHE A 416 -29.15 16.41 7.00
CA PHE A 416 -28.38 15.39 6.32
C PHE A 416 -29.27 14.71 5.26
N ASP A 417 -28.76 14.55 4.05
CA ASP A 417 -29.47 13.93 2.95
C ASP A 417 -29.10 12.45 2.80
N PRO A 418 -30.07 11.51 2.79
CA PRO A 418 -29.76 10.08 2.74
C PRO A 418 -29.27 9.59 1.37
N TYR A 419 -29.56 10.31 0.28
CA TYR A 419 -29.21 9.92 -1.09
C TYR A 419 -27.82 10.45 -1.49
N TYR A 420 -27.55 11.73 -1.22
CA TYR A 420 -26.27 12.38 -1.52
C TYR A 420 -25.24 12.27 -0.38
N ARG A 421 -25.68 11.94 0.84
CA ARG A 421 -24.83 11.80 2.04
C ARG A 421 -24.06 13.07 2.39
N VAL A 422 -24.70 14.23 2.19
CA VAL A 422 -24.20 15.56 2.53
C VAL A 422 -25.25 16.34 3.33
N TRP A 423 -24.83 17.37 4.06
CA TRP A 423 -25.76 18.35 4.61
C TRP A 423 -26.19 19.33 3.52
N GLN A 424 -27.50 19.44 3.29
CA GLN A 424 -28.08 20.38 2.32
C GLN A 424 -29.38 20.99 2.83
N LEU A 425 -29.77 22.13 2.25
CA LEU A 425 -31.12 22.66 2.41
C LEU A 425 -32.10 21.75 1.69
N HIS A 426 -33.03 21.17 2.44
CA HIS A 426 -34.22 20.56 1.88
C HIS A 426 -35.24 21.65 1.52
N THR A 427 -35.51 21.81 0.23
CA THR A 427 -36.22 22.95 -0.37
C THR A 427 -37.74 22.84 -0.34
N GLY A 428 -38.28 21.72 0.12
CA GLY A 428 -39.72 21.44 0.21
C GLY A 428 -40.06 20.61 1.45
N VAL A 429 -41.25 20.03 1.46
CA VAL A 429 -41.65 18.97 2.41
C VAL A 429 -41.84 17.67 1.66
N ASP A 430 -41.46 16.55 2.27
CA ASP A 430 -41.72 15.23 1.71
C ASP A 430 -42.99 14.68 2.35
N ILE A 431 -43.95 14.28 1.51
CA ILE A 431 -45.22 13.71 1.92
C ILE A 431 -45.24 12.26 1.43
N ALA A 432 -45.06 11.31 2.36
CA ALA A 432 -45.06 9.89 2.08
C ALA A 432 -46.48 9.41 1.75
N ALA A 433 -46.61 8.80 0.57
CA ALA A 433 -47.87 8.34 -0.01
C ALA A 433 -47.61 7.13 -0.91
N GLY A 434 -48.63 6.31 -1.15
CA GLY A 434 -48.48 5.08 -1.94
C GLY A 434 -48.04 5.36 -3.38
N GLY A 435 -47.18 4.49 -3.93
CA GLY A 435 -46.76 4.57 -5.33
C GLY A 435 -47.97 4.61 -6.28
N GLY A 436 -47.93 5.51 -7.26
CA GLY A 436 -49.04 5.70 -8.21
C GLY A 436 -50.23 6.53 -7.70
N GLN A 437 -50.27 6.94 -6.43
CA GLN A 437 -51.34 7.79 -5.90
C GLN A 437 -51.47 9.11 -6.70
N PRO A 438 -52.69 9.69 -6.82
CA PRO A 438 -52.90 10.96 -7.51
C PRO A 438 -52.18 12.13 -6.83
N ILE A 439 -51.62 13.03 -7.66
CA ILE A 439 -51.11 14.35 -7.24
C ILE A 439 -52.03 15.43 -7.82
N TRP A 440 -52.49 16.34 -6.98
CA TRP A 440 -53.41 17.42 -7.36
C TRP A 440 -52.74 18.80 -7.39
N ALA A 441 -53.21 19.66 -8.30
CA ALA A 441 -52.86 21.07 -8.32
C ALA A 441 -53.33 21.77 -7.03
N ALA A 442 -52.42 22.50 -6.40
CA ALA A 442 -52.60 23.07 -5.07
C ALA A 442 -53.49 24.33 -5.09
N ASP A 443 -53.50 25.04 -6.22
CA ASP A 443 -54.44 26.12 -6.55
C ASP A 443 -54.53 26.29 -8.07
N ASP A 444 -55.40 27.19 -8.55
CA ASP A 444 -55.50 27.53 -9.98
C ASP A 444 -54.17 28.09 -10.52
N GLY A 445 -53.76 27.72 -11.74
CA GLY A 445 -52.47 28.17 -12.26
C GLY A 445 -52.14 27.77 -13.70
N GLU A 446 -50.89 28.01 -14.09
CA GLU A 446 -50.30 27.67 -15.38
C GLU A 446 -49.07 26.77 -15.15
N VAL A 447 -48.96 25.67 -15.89
CA VAL A 447 -47.84 24.73 -15.78
C VAL A 447 -46.61 25.31 -16.47
N ILE A 448 -45.68 25.84 -15.71
CA ILE A 448 -44.48 26.53 -16.24
C ILE A 448 -43.32 25.57 -16.54
N ARG A 449 -43.34 24.38 -15.91
CA ARG A 449 -42.42 23.26 -16.16
C ARG A 449 -43.17 21.93 -15.99
N ALA A 450 -42.89 20.99 -16.87
CA ALA A 450 -43.31 19.59 -16.78
C ALA A 450 -42.22 18.74 -17.48
N GLY A 451 -41.48 17.93 -16.73
CA GLY A 451 -40.43 17.06 -17.30
C GLY A 451 -39.36 16.66 -16.28
N TRP A 452 -38.25 16.07 -16.74
CA TRP A 452 -37.15 15.67 -15.86
C TRP A 452 -36.39 16.89 -15.30
N ALA A 453 -35.94 16.81 -14.04
CA ALA A 453 -35.16 17.85 -13.37
C ALA A 453 -34.07 17.27 -12.44
N ASN A 454 -33.38 16.24 -12.92
CA ASN A 454 -32.25 15.57 -12.25
C ASN A 454 -32.61 15.07 -10.84
N GLY A 455 -32.14 15.75 -9.78
CA GLY A 455 -32.40 15.36 -8.39
C GLY A 455 -33.88 15.26 -8.06
N TYR A 456 -34.72 16.13 -8.64
CA TYR A 456 -36.18 16.07 -8.47
C TYR A 456 -36.88 14.96 -9.26
N GLY A 457 -36.16 14.21 -10.11
CA GLY A 457 -36.76 13.21 -10.99
C GLY A 457 -37.72 13.84 -12.00
N ASN A 458 -38.90 13.25 -12.16
CA ASN A 458 -40.01 13.90 -12.86
C ASN A 458 -40.57 15.02 -11.99
N PHE A 459 -40.64 16.22 -12.56
CA PHE A 459 -40.88 17.44 -11.83
C PHE A 459 -41.83 18.37 -12.60
N THR A 460 -42.92 18.76 -11.93
CA THR A 460 -43.90 19.73 -12.42
C THR A 460 -43.83 21.00 -11.57
N CYS A 461 -43.95 22.18 -12.19
CA CYS A 461 -44.18 23.44 -11.46
C CYS A 461 -45.41 24.15 -12.03
N VAL A 462 -46.29 24.60 -11.14
CA VAL A 462 -47.51 25.37 -11.44
C VAL A 462 -47.36 26.76 -10.83
N ALA A 463 -47.50 27.79 -11.65
CA ALA A 463 -47.45 29.18 -11.19
C ALA A 463 -48.87 29.74 -11.03
N HIS A 464 -49.16 30.27 -9.84
CA HIS A 464 -50.49 30.74 -9.43
C HIS A 464 -50.67 32.26 -9.67
N GLY A 465 -49.59 32.96 -10.02
CA GLY A 465 -49.55 34.39 -10.26
C GLY A 465 -49.05 35.18 -9.06
N ASP A 466 -49.43 36.47 -9.00
CA ASP A 466 -49.02 37.37 -7.92
C ASP A 466 -49.98 37.28 -6.72
N VAL A 467 -49.43 37.06 -5.53
CA VAL A 467 -50.13 37.05 -4.22
C VAL A 467 -49.45 38.06 -3.31
N ALA A 468 -50.19 39.02 -2.77
CA ALA A 468 -49.63 40.15 -1.99
C ALA A 468 -48.44 40.88 -2.68
N GLY A 469 -48.40 40.86 -4.02
CA GLY A 469 -47.32 41.45 -4.82
C GLY A 469 -46.14 40.52 -5.12
N GLN A 470 -46.08 39.32 -4.56
CA GLN A 470 -45.02 38.32 -4.78
C GLN A 470 -45.47 37.22 -5.75
N GLY A 471 -44.57 36.73 -6.62
CA GLY A 471 -44.87 35.60 -7.50
C GLY A 471 -44.94 34.31 -6.68
N VAL A 472 -46.02 33.52 -6.81
CA VAL A 472 -46.17 32.25 -6.10
C VAL A 472 -46.26 31.09 -7.08
N THR A 473 -45.36 30.13 -6.90
CA THR A 473 -45.23 28.91 -7.69
C THR A 473 -45.18 27.69 -6.77
N THR A 474 -45.95 26.65 -7.05
CA THR A 474 -45.80 25.34 -6.40
C THR A 474 -45.06 24.37 -7.31
N CYS A 475 -44.27 23.46 -6.74
CA CYS A 475 -43.58 22.42 -7.50
C CYS A 475 -43.71 21.03 -6.85
N TYR A 476 -43.65 20.00 -7.70
CA TYR A 476 -44.04 18.63 -7.42
C TYR A 476 -42.98 17.67 -7.96
N GLY A 477 -42.19 17.05 -7.07
CA GLY A 477 -41.07 16.17 -7.42
C GLY A 477 -41.32 14.69 -7.25
N HIS A 478 -40.33 13.91 -7.69
CA HIS A 478 -40.22 12.45 -7.65
C HIS A 478 -41.37 11.69 -8.35
N GLN A 479 -42.15 12.37 -9.20
CA GLN A 479 -43.41 11.84 -9.73
C GLN A 479 -43.22 10.52 -10.50
N SER A 480 -44.15 9.57 -10.35
CA SER A 480 -44.19 8.34 -11.14
C SER A 480 -44.90 8.50 -12.49
N ARG A 481 -45.60 9.63 -12.67
CA ARG A 481 -46.05 10.10 -13.98
C ARG A 481 -46.40 11.58 -13.91
N ILE A 482 -46.15 12.31 -14.99
CA ILE A 482 -46.68 13.66 -15.21
C ILE A 482 -47.91 13.53 -16.11
N LEU A 483 -49.00 14.22 -15.78
CA LEU A 483 -50.28 14.16 -16.50
C LEU A 483 -50.68 15.51 -17.12
N VAL A 484 -49.74 16.46 -17.13
CA VAL A 484 -49.89 17.81 -17.69
C VAL A 484 -48.66 18.22 -18.49
N HIS A 485 -48.83 19.19 -19.39
CA HIS A 485 -47.74 19.72 -20.23
C HIS A 485 -47.49 21.21 -19.96
N ARG A 486 -46.31 21.70 -20.37
CA ARG A 486 -45.92 23.10 -20.20
C ARG A 486 -46.85 24.03 -21.00
N GLY A 487 -47.31 25.11 -20.38
CA GLY A 487 -48.31 26.05 -20.91
C GLY A 487 -49.75 25.67 -20.59
N GLN A 488 -50.02 24.45 -20.10
CA GLN A 488 -51.36 24.03 -19.71
C GLN A 488 -51.87 24.83 -18.50
N ARG A 489 -53.12 25.32 -18.58
CA ARG A 489 -53.82 25.86 -17.41
C ARG A 489 -54.43 24.72 -16.60
N VAL A 490 -54.32 24.83 -15.27
CA VAL A 490 -54.85 23.84 -14.32
C VAL A 490 -55.72 24.53 -13.28
N ARG A 491 -56.74 23.82 -12.79
CA ARG A 491 -57.58 24.26 -11.67
C ARG A 491 -57.15 23.63 -10.35
N ARG A 492 -57.42 24.29 -9.22
CA ARG A 492 -57.29 23.72 -7.88
C ARG A 492 -57.97 22.34 -7.80
N GLY A 493 -57.28 21.34 -7.27
CA GLY A 493 -57.79 19.97 -7.18
C GLY A 493 -57.76 19.16 -8.49
N GLN A 494 -57.31 19.74 -9.61
CA GLN A 494 -57.10 18.98 -10.85
C GLN A 494 -55.96 17.98 -10.68
N LEU A 495 -56.14 16.75 -11.17
CA LEU A 495 -55.08 15.73 -11.25
C LEU A 495 -53.97 16.19 -12.21
N ILE A 496 -52.73 16.29 -11.72
CA ILE A 496 -51.56 16.74 -12.50
C ILE A 496 -50.44 15.71 -12.61
N GLY A 497 -50.46 14.64 -11.80
CA GLY A 497 -49.43 13.61 -11.83
C GLY A 497 -49.74 12.44 -10.89
N ARG A 498 -48.74 11.57 -10.70
CA ARG A 498 -48.78 10.45 -9.75
C ARG A 498 -47.53 10.38 -8.87
N VAL A 499 -47.68 9.93 -7.62
CA VAL A 499 -46.62 9.76 -6.61
C VAL A 499 -45.61 8.70 -7.06
N GLY A 500 -44.32 8.97 -6.93
CA GLY A 500 -43.25 8.06 -7.35
C GLY A 500 -42.05 8.12 -6.42
N THR A 501 -40.91 7.69 -6.95
CA THR A 501 -39.60 7.77 -6.28
C THR A 501 -38.49 8.01 -7.32
N THR A 502 -38.76 8.87 -8.32
CA THR A 502 -37.82 9.16 -9.42
C THR A 502 -36.76 10.19 -9.03
N GLY A 503 -35.58 10.12 -9.65
CA GLY A 503 -34.46 11.02 -9.32
C GLY A 503 -33.78 10.63 -8.01
N ALA A 504 -33.48 11.61 -7.17
CA ALA A 504 -32.84 11.42 -5.88
C ALA A 504 -33.87 11.22 -4.77
N SER A 505 -34.51 10.05 -4.78
CA SER A 505 -35.46 9.62 -3.76
C SER A 505 -35.07 8.25 -3.20
N THR A 506 -35.46 8.01 -1.94
CA THR A 506 -35.20 6.76 -1.20
C THR A 506 -36.48 5.94 -0.94
N GLY A 507 -37.60 6.29 -1.57
CA GLY A 507 -38.90 5.63 -1.38
C GLY A 507 -40.09 6.48 -1.86
N TYR A 508 -41.27 5.88 -1.94
CA TYR A 508 -42.46 6.56 -2.49
C TYR A 508 -42.91 7.77 -1.66
N HIS A 509 -42.79 8.96 -2.24
CA HIS A 509 -43.28 10.21 -1.67
C HIS A 509 -43.48 11.28 -2.74
N LEU A 510 -44.21 12.34 -2.38
CA LEU A 510 -44.22 13.60 -3.11
C LEU A 510 -43.29 14.58 -2.39
N HIS A 511 -42.26 15.06 -3.09
CA HIS A 511 -41.55 16.26 -2.67
C HIS A 511 -42.34 17.49 -3.14
N PHE A 512 -42.80 18.31 -2.20
CA PHE A 512 -43.63 19.48 -2.49
C PHE A 512 -42.93 20.78 -2.06
N GLU A 513 -42.73 21.69 -3.01
CA GLU A 513 -42.15 23.01 -2.77
C GLU A 513 -43.20 24.12 -2.92
N VAL A 514 -43.09 25.15 -2.10
CA VAL A 514 -43.66 26.48 -2.39
C VAL A 514 -42.49 27.42 -2.66
N ARG A 515 -42.50 28.07 -3.82
CA ARG A 515 -41.52 29.06 -4.24
C ARG A 515 -42.19 30.44 -4.28
N VAL A 516 -41.52 31.42 -3.69
CA VAL A 516 -41.93 32.82 -3.69
C VAL A 516 -40.83 33.62 -4.39
N ASP A 517 -41.19 34.29 -5.49
CA ASP A 517 -40.25 34.92 -6.44
C ASP A 517 -39.12 33.92 -6.82
N GLY A 518 -39.54 32.72 -7.23
CA GLY A 518 -38.74 31.52 -7.53
C GLY A 518 -37.85 30.96 -6.41
N THR A 519 -37.85 31.56 -5.23
CA THR A 519 -37.05 31.15 -4.07
C THR A 519 -37.85 30.20 -3.17
N PRO A 520 -37.36 28.97 -2.86
CA PRO A 520 -38.07 28.05 -1.96
C PRO A 520 -38.34 28.64 -0.57
N LYS A 521 -39.53 28.38 -0.03
CA LYS A 521 -40.01 28.77 1.30
C LYS A 521 -40.70 27.58 1.97
N GLN A 522 -40.77 27.59 3.30
CA GLN A 522 -41.48 26.59 4.12
C GLN A 522 -42.93 26.36 3.62
N PRO A 523 -43.24 25.20 2.99
CA PRO A 523 -44.56 24.92 2.43
C PRO A 523 -45.68 24.85 3.48
N LEU A 524 -45.36 24.45 4.71
CA LEU A 524 -46.35 24.30 5.80
C LEU A 524 -47.07 25.61 6.16
N ASN A 525 -46.47 26.77 5.87
CA ASN A 525 -47.08 28.07 6.09
C ASN A 525 -48.23 28.38 5.10
N TRP A 526 -48.33 27.60 4.01
CA TRP A 526 -49.29 27.80 2.91
C TRP A 526 -50.35 26.70 2.83
N LEU A 527 -50.07 25.52 3.38
CA LEU A 527 -50.96 24.36 3.43
C LEU A 527 -51.96 24.45 4.61
N PRO A 528 -52.95 23.54 4.75
CA PRO A 528 -53.80 23.44 5.94
C PRO A 528 -53.00 23.12 7.22
N ASN A 529 -53.49 23.54 8.39
CA ASN A 529 -52.84 23.27 9.69
C ASN A 529 -52.81 21.76 10.03
N CYS A 530 -53.76 20.99 9.50
CA CYS A 530 -53.92 19.57 9.74
C CYS A 530 -53.35 18.74 8.57
N LEU A 531 -52.27 18.01 8.86
CA LEU A 531 -51.68 17.01 7.96
C LEU A 531 -52.34 15.65 8.24
N CYS A 532 -53.56 15.46 7.73
CA CYS A 532 -54.37 14.25 7.87
C CYS A 532 -54.02 13.17 6.82
#